data_AF-A0A955JBB2-F1
#
_entry.id   AF-A0A955JBB2-F1
#
_cell.length_a   1.000
_cell.length_b   1.000
_cell.length_c   1.000
_cell.angle_alpha   90.00
_cell.angle_beta   90.00
_cell.angle_gamma   90.00
#
_symmetry.space_group_name_H-M   'P 1'
#
loop_
_entity.id
_entity.type
_entity.pdbx_description
1 polymer ?
#
loop_
_entity_poly.entity_id
_entity_poly.type
_entity_poly.pdbx_seq_one_letter_code
_entity_poly.pdbx_strand_id
1 'polypeptide(L)'
;MLAGWLALAGTAAAEDGSELPVAPAVEVTPEDPIAPVAPEAPSGGVPRLGGVDVVAPRVFGGAGRSTERAVTPLRRELEAFEQPAAVTVIDEHDVRLRRASRSLSNALDGVPSVLVQKTAPLQHSPFIRGLTGYYNVLLIDGVRLNNSAFRSGPNQYWATIDPYTIGSMEVVRGPHSVLYGSDAIGGTLNVVPIRRECWGSGWGLNGRYLTRYATAEDAWANRIELEGHVGRLAWIGGVTQKTYGNIESGGGKLPDTGGIDEFDADLRFDWHVNRNWTATVAWQHVDQSDAPRTEQTVNAVPFRGTAVGSELQRDFDQKRDLVYARLAFEACGCAPFRRGHVTLSWHDHHEERDRIRTGGRRDFSGFDL
;
A
#
# COMPACT_ATOMS: atom_id res chain seq x y z
N MET A 1 25.54 -35.93 -35.82
CA MET A 1 24.41 -36.87 -35.68
C MET A 1 23.13 -36.05 -35.77
N LEU A 2 22.40 -36.23 -36.87
CA LEU A 2 21.10 -35.60 -37.16
C LEU A 2 19.98 -36.49 -36.59
N ALA A 3 19.03 -35.90 -35.88
CA ALA A 3 17.66 -36.40 -35.67
C ALA A 3 16.83 -35.19 -35.20
N GLY A 4 15.80 -34.68 -35.88
CA GLY A 4 14.82 -35.34 -36.72
C GLY A 4 13.60 -35.74 -35.87
N TRP A 5 12.80 -34.77 -35.43
CA TRP A 5 11.53 -35.05 -34.74
C TRP A 5 10.40 -35.15 -35.77
N LEU A 6 9.90 -36.37 -35.92
CA LEU A 6 8.69 -36.74 -36.68
C LEU A 6 7.46 -36.40 -35.83
N ALA A 7 6.50 -35.67 -36.40
CA ALA A 7 5.17 -35.51 -35.86
C ALA A 7 4.32 -36.74 -36.17
N LEU A 8 3.70 -37.35 -35.15
CA LEU A 8 2.62 -38.33 -35.31
C LEU A 8 1.32 -37.69 -34.80
N ALA A 9 0.38 -37.55 -35.73
CA ALA A 9 -0.98 -37.08 -35.49
C ALA A 9 -1.76 -38.12 -34.66
N GLY A 10 -2.28 -37.69 -33.52
CA GLY A 10 -3.25 -38.43 -32.72
C GLY A 10 -4.67 -37.98 -33.08
N THR A 11 -5.52 -38.96 -33.36
CA THR A 11 -6.89 -38.87 -33.84
C THR A 11 -7.86 -38.21 -32.87
N ALA A 12 -8.73 -37.35 -33.41
CA ALA A 12 -9.82 -36.69 -32.72
C ALA A 12 -10.88 -37.67 -32.18
N ALA A 13 -11.24 -37.52 -30.91
CA ALA A 13 -12.51 -38.00 -30.38
C ALA A 13 -13.53 -36.85 -30.47
N ALA A 14 -14.69 -37.15 -31.02
CA ALA A 14 -15.79 -36.21 -31.20
C ALA A 14 -16.36 -35.78 -29.84
N GLU A 15 -16.34 -34.47 -29.57
CA GLU A 15 -17.09 -33.87 -28.46
C GLU A 15 -18.51 -33.54 -28.93
N ASP A 16 -19.45 -33.98 -28.10
CA ASP A 16 -20.89 -33.82 -28.22
C ASP A 16 -21.30 -32.33 -28.16
N GLY A 17 -22.10 -31.92 -29.13
CA GLY A 17 -22.58 -30.55 -29.26
C GLY A 17 -23.68 -30.25 -28.24
N SER A 18 -23.29 -29.74 -27.08
CA SER A 18 -24.22 -29.05 -26.17
C SER A 18 -23.89 -27.57 -26.14
N GLU A 19 -24.80 -26.75 -26.68
CA GLU A 19 -24.74 -25.30 -26.61
C GLU A 19 -24.73 -24.85 -25.13
N LEU A 20 -23.74 -24.03 -24.77
CA LEU A 20 -23.74 -23.32 -23.49
C LEU A 20 -24.95 -22.37 -23.45
N PRO A 21 -25.79 -22.37 -22.40
CA PRO A 21 -26.94 -21.48 -22.34
C PRO A 21 -26.47 -20.03 -22.23
N VAL A 22 -26.87 -19.21 -23.20
CA VAL A 22 -26.76 -17.75 -23.15
C VAL A 22 -27.74 -17.26 -22.09
N ALA A 23 -27.23 -16.60 -21.04
CA ALA A 23 -28.08 -15.97 -20.03
C ALA A 23 -28.95 -14.88 -20.69
N PRO A 24 -30.24 -14.76 -20.34
CA PRO A 24 -31.09 -13.71 -20.88
C PRO A 24 -30.56 -12.33 -20.45
N ALA A 25 -30.62 -11.37 -21.37
CA ALA A 25 -30.30 -9.98 -21.09
C ALA A 25 -31.21 -9.46 -19.96
N VAL A 26 -30.60 -8.97 -18.88
CA VAL A 26 -31.31 -8.25 -17.82
C VAL A 26 -31.67 -6.87 -18.37
N GLU A 27 -32.96 -6.64 -18.55
CA GLU A 27 -33.51 -5.33 -18.92
C GLU A 27 -33.38 -4.41 -17.70
N VAL A 28 -32.45 -3.45 -17.77
CA VAL A 28 -32.29 -2.42 -16.73
C VAL A 28 -33.31 -1.33 -17.02
N THR A 29 -34.40 -1.30 -16.25
CA THR A 29 -35.29 -0.12 -16.24
C THR A 29 -34.54 1.05 -15.63
N PRO A 30 -34.51 2.24 -16.27
CA PRO A 30 -33.90 3.41 -15.68
C PRO A 30 -34.72 3.82 -14.46
N GLU A 31 -34.15 3.64 -13.27
CA GLU A 31 -34.66 4.31 -12.07
C GLU A 31 -34.51 5.82 -12.25
N ASP A 32 -35.52 6.57 -11.82
CA ASP A 32 -35.51 8.03 -11.86
C ASP A 32 -34.24 8.58 -11.20
N PRO A 33 -33.56 9.58 -11.79
CA PRO A 33 -32.35 10.13 -11.21
C PRO A 33 -32.65 10.71 -9.83
N ILE A 34 -32.04 10.11 -8.80
CA ILE A 34 -31.99 10.70 -7.46
C ILE A 34 -31.29 12.06 -7.62
N ALA A 35 -32.05 13.14 -7.45
CA ALA A 35 -31.50 14.49 -7.48
C ALA A 35 -30.37 14.61 -6.43
N PRO A 36 -29.21 15.19 -6.77
CA PRO A 36 -28.15 15.39 -5.80
C PRO A 36 -28.67 16.31 -4.69
N VAL A 37 -28.79 15.76 -3.48
CA VAL A 37 -29.02 16.56 -2.27
C VAL A 37 -27.75 17.37 -2.05
N ALA A 38 -27.85 18.69 -2.26
CA ALA A 38 -26.76 19.61 -1.94
C ALA A 38 -26.47 19.51 -0.42
N PRO A 39 -25.21 19.37 0.00
CA PRO A 39 -24.89 19.39 1.42
C PRO A 39 -25.22 20.77 2.00
N GLU A 40 -26.11 20.80 3.00
CA GLU A 40 -26.30 22.00 3.83
C GLU A 40 -24.97 22.35 4.52
N ALA A 41 -24.53 23.59 4.33
CA ALA A 41 -23.35 24.10 5.00
C ALA A 41 -23.62 24.15 6.52
N PRO A 42 -22.70 23.63 7.38
CA PRO A 42 -22.90 23.70 8.82
C PRO A 42 -22.86 25.16 9.29
N SER A 43 -24.03 25.70 9.64
CA SER A 43 -24.21 27.03 10.21
C SER A 43 -23.99 27.04 11.73
N GLY A 44 -22.83 26.60 12.18
CA GLY A 44 -22.52 26.52 13.62
C GLY A 44 -21.02 26.66 13.88
N GLY A 45 -20.66 27.68 14.66
CA GLY A 45 -19.28 27.87 15.13
C GLY A 45 -18.81 26.69 15.98
N VAL A 46 -17.54 26.31 15.83
CA VAL A 46 -16.89 25.20 16.53
C VAL A 46 -16.88 25.46 18.04
N PRO A 47 -17.46 24.60 18.89
CA PRO A 47 -17.31 24.70 20.33
C PRO A 47 -15.87 24.38 20.74
N ARG A 48 -15.22 25.27 21.49
CA ARG A 48 -13.92 25.01 22.12
C ARG A 48 -14.16 24.36 23.49
N LEU A 49 -13.67 23.14 23.68
CA LEU A 49 -13.54 22.51 25.00
C LEU A 49 -12.06 22.17 25.24
N GLY A 50 -11.47 22.78 26.28
CA GLY A 50 -10.31 22.20 26.98
C GLY A 50 -8.97 22.11 26.24
N GLY A 51 -8.60 23.08 25.39
CA GLY A 51 -7.22 23.16 24.87
C GLY A 51 -6.80 22.05 23.90
N VAL A 52 -7.75 21.28 23.38
CA VAL A 52 -7.55 20.37 22.25
C VAL A 52 -7.96 21.12 20.99
N ASP A 53 -7.03 21.32 20.06
CA ASP A 53 -7.37 21.81 18.73
C ASP A 53 -8.13 20.72 17.98
N VAL A 54 -9.46 20.81 17.99
CA VAL A 54 -10.31 20.08 17.05
C VAL A 54 -10.13 20.76 15.69
N VAL A 55 -9.22 20.21 14.87
CA VAL A 55 -9.06 20.65 13.48
C VAL A 55 -10.29 20.19 12.71
N ALA A 56 -11.28 21.08 12.56
CA ALA A 56 -12.38 20.86 11.63
C ALA A 56 -11.81 20.67 10.21
N PRO A 57 -12.34 19.72 9.41
CA PRO A 57 -11.88 19.55 8.04
C PRO A 57 -12.11 20.86 7.27
N ARG A 58 -11.03 21.46 6.76
CA ARG A 58 -11.15 22.55 5.80
C ARG A 58 -11.72 21.96 4.51
N VAL A 59 -13.03 22.13 4.30
CA VAL A 59 -13.65 21.97 2.99
C VAL A 59 -13.18 23.14 2.13
N PHE A 60 -12.18 22.90 1.28
CA PHE A 60 -11.76 23.88 0.29
C PHE A 60 -12.73 23.86 -0.89
N GLY A 61 -13.72 24.75 -0.87
CA GLY A 61 -14.32 25.31 -2.07
C GLY A 61 -13.52 26.53 -2.48
N GLY A 62 -12.44 26.35 -3.25
CA GLY A 62 -11.63 27.45 -3.75
C GLY A 62 -10.60 26.96 -4.76
N ALA A 63 -10.63 27.53 -5.96
CA ALA A 63 -9.74 27.25 -7.08
C ALA A 63 -8.29 27.75 -6.85
N GLY A 64 -7.69 27.36 -5.72
CA GLY A 64 -6.24 27.44 -5.54
C GLY A 64 -5.60 26.24 -6.23
N ARG A 65 -4.64 26.47 -7.13
CA ARG A 65 -3.76 25.42 -7.65
C ARG A 65 -3.17 24.66 -6.46
N SER A 66 -3.50 23.38 -6.32
CA SER A 66 -2.80 22.51 -5.37
C SER A 66 -1.33 22.45 -5.77
N THR A 67 -0.44 22.90 -4.89
CA THR A 67 1.03 22.91 -5.06
C THR A 67 1.63 21.53 -4.76
N GLU A 68 0.93 20.46 -5.10
CA GLU A 68 1.41 19.10 -4.93
C GLU A 68 2.68 18.89 -5.77
N ARG A 69 3.77 18.50 -5.10
CA ARG A 69 5.06 18.22 -5.72
C ARG A 69 5.31 16.73 -5.74
N ALA A 70 5.92 16.26 -6.83
CA ALA A 70 6.31 14.87 -6.99
C ALA A 70 7.78 14.78 -7.40
N VAL A 71 8.46 13.71 -6.97
CA VAL A 71 9.86 13.44 -7.33
C VAL A 71 9.96 12.25 -8.29
N THR A 72 9.07 11.27 -8.16
CA THR A 72 9.17 9.94 -8.76
C THR A 72 9.26 9.95 -10.29
N PRO A 73 8.45 10.72 -11.05
CA PRO A 73 8.50 10.63 -12.52
C PRO A 73 9.84 11.01 -13.15
N LEU A 74 10.58 11.95 -12.54
CA LEU A 74 11.82 12.49 -13.10
C LEU A 74 13.04 12.33 -12.17
N ARG A 75 12.88 11.68 -11.01
CA ARG A 75 13.81 11.77 -9.87
C ARG A 75 14.20 13.22 -9.55
N ARG A 76 13.28 14.15 -9.81
CA ARG A 76 13.39 15.61 -9.62
C ARG A 76 12.08 16.13 -9.08
N GLU A 77 12.17 16.93 -8.03
CA GLU A 77 11.01 17.58 -7.44
C GLU A 77 10.51 18.69 -8.38
N LEU A 78 9.30 18.50 -8.90
CA LEU A 78 8.53 19.49 -9.67
C LEU A 78 7.07 19.42 -9.24
N GLU A 79 6.29 20.44 -9.56
CA GLU A 79 4.84 20.40 -9.36
C GLU A 79 4.24 19.26 -10.20
N ALA A 80 3.24 18.58 -9.66
CA ALA A 80 2.59 17.44 -10.29
C ALA A 80 2.08 17.77 -11.70
N PHE A 81 1.59 19.00 -11.91
CA PHE A 81 1.11 19.49 -13.21
C PHE A 81 2.24 19.72 -14.24
N GLU A 82 3.46 20.01 -13.78
CA GLU A 82 4.63 20.22 -14.64
C GLU A 82 5.34 18.91 -15.02
N GLN A 83 4.92 17.77 -14.44
CA GLN A 83 5.51 16.48 -14.73
C GLN A 83 5.07 16.00 -16.12
N PRO A 84 6.00 15.48 -16.96
CA PRO A 84 5.67 14.90 -18.27
C PRO A 84 5.11 13.46 -18.12
N ALA A 85 4.40 13.17 -17.03
CA ALA A 85 3.87 11.86 -16.68
C ALA A 85 2.54 12.01 -15.93
N ALA A 86 1.68 10.99 -16.05
CA ALA A 86 0.39 10.95 -15.35
C ALA A 86 0.60 10.60 -13.86
N VAL A 87 1.01 11.59 -13.07
CA VAL A 87 1.24 11.45 -11.63
C VAL A 87 -0.01 11.80 -10.82
N THR A 88 -0.18 11.15 -9.67
CA THR A 88 -1.10 11.57 -8.62
C THR A 88 -0.36 11.53 -7.30
N VAL A 89 -0.36 12.65 -6.59
CA VAL A 89 0.23 12.75 -5.26
C VAL A 89 -0.90 12.62 -4.25
N ILE A 90 -0.66 11.87 -3.20
CA ILE A 90 -1.59 11.67 -2.09
C ILE A 90 -0.81 12.06 -0.84
N ASP A 91 -1.20 13.14 -0.19
CA ASP A 91 -0.51 13.63 0.99
C ASP A 91 -0.94 12.90 2.28
N GLU A 92 -0.19 13.11 3.37
CA GLU A 92 -0.48 12.54 4.69
C GLU A 92 -1.92 12.82 5.14
N HIS A 93 -2.43 14.03 4.87
CA HIS A 93 -3.77 14.43 5.26
C HIS A 93 -4.83 13.59 4.54
N ASP A 94 -4.66 13.36 3.24
CA ASP A 94 -5.54 12.51 2.45
C ASP A 94 -5.45 11.05 2.88
N VAL A 95 -4.23 10.52 3.10
CA VAL A 95 -4.05 9.12 3.55
C VAL A 95 -4.75 8.88 4.88
N ARG A 96 -4.55 9.78 5.85
CA ARG A 96 -4.94 9.57 7.25
C ARG A 96 -6.36 10.05 7.57
N LEU A 97 -6.76 11.21 7.05
CA LEU A 97 -8.00 11.88 7.46
C LEU A 97 -9.10 11.74 6.41
N ARG A 98 -8.81 11.93 5.13
CA ARG A 98 -9.85 11.83 4.08
C ARG A 98 -10.17 10.39 3.72
N ARG A 99 -9.15 9.57 3.54
CA ARG A 99 -9.30 8.15 3.17
C ARG A 99 -9.36 7.23 4.38
N ALA A 100 -8.90 7.70 5.54
CA ALA A 100 -8.81 6.91 6.77
C ALA A 100 -8.26 5.50 6.50
N SER A 101 -7.18 5.46 5.71
CA SER A 101 -6.72 4.26 5.01
C SER A 101 -6.27 3.20 6.00
N ARG A 102 -6.83 1.99 5.86
CA ARG A 102 -6.49 0.81 6.68
C ARG A 102 -5.22 0.11 6.24
N SER A 103 -4.92 0.25 4.96
CA SER A 103 -3.75 -0.33 4.34
C SER A 103 -3.29 0.55 3.19
N LEU A 104 -2.08 0.29 2.70
CA LEU A 104 -1.51 1.01 1.57
C LEU A 104 -2.43 0.99 0.34
N SER A 105 -2.98 -0.17 -0.02
CA SER A 105 -3.81 -0.25 -1.22
C SER A 105 -5.12 0.49 -1.06
N ASN A 106 -5.76 0.48 0.12
CA ASN A 106 -6.95 1.30 0.34
C ASN A 106 -6.68 2.80 0.18
N ALA A 107 -5.46 3.25 0.48
CA ALA A 107 -5.09 4.63 0.26
C ALA A 107 -5.05 5.02 -1.23
N LEU A 108 -5.12 4.06 -2.16
CA LEU A 108 -5.19 4.28 -3.60
C LEU A 108 -6.62 4.30 -4.16
N ASP A 109 -7.63 4.03 -3.33
CA ASP A 109 -9.03 4.05 -3.75
C ASP A 109 -9.40 5.45 -4.26
N GLY A 110 -10.07 5.48 -5.42
CA GLY A 110 -10.44 6.73 -6.11
C GLY A 110 -9.35 7.36 -6.97
N VAL A 111 -8.12 6.82 -6.99
CA VAL A 111 -7.08 7.28 -7.93
C VAL A 111 -7.44 6.84 -9.35
N PRO A 112 -7.49 7.74 -10.36
CA PRO A 112 -7.87 7.36 -11.71
C PRO A 112 -6.95 6.29 -12.31
N SER A 113 -7.52 5.33 -13.02
CA SER A 113 -6.80 4.17 -13.60
C SER A 113 -6.09 3.28 -12.58
N VAL A 114 -6.47 3.36 -11.29
CA VAL A 114 -6.06 2.43 -10.26
C VAL A 114 -7.30 1.69 -9.75
N LEU A 115 -7.19 0.38 -9.60
CA LEU A 115 -8.23 -0.48 -9.07
C LEU A 115 -7.62 -1.34 -7.97
N VAL A 116 -8.24 -1.41 -6.80
CA VAL A 116 -7.69 -2.17 -5.67
C VAL A 116 -8.43 -3.49 -5.59
N GLN A 117 -7.68 -4.60 -5.66
CA GLN A 117 -8.22 -5.90 -5.30
C GLN A 117 -7.85 -6.17 -3.83
N LYS A 118 -8.86 -6.39 -2.99
CA LYS A 118 -8.71 -6.79 -1.59
C LYS A 118 -9.56 -8.04 -1.35
N THR A 119 -8.93 -9.13 -0.94
CA THR A 119 -9.62 -10.39 -0.61
C THR A 119 -9.70 -10.63 0.90
N ALA A 120 -8.76 -10.08 1.67
CA ALA A 120 -8.73 -10.11 3.14
C ALA A 120 -7.98 -8.86 3.66
N PRO A 121 -7.96 -8.57 4.99
CA PRO A 121 -7.32 -7.38 5.54
C PRO A 121 -5.86 -7.18 5.08
N LEU A 122 -5.07 -8.25 5.06
CA LEU A 122 -3.65 -8.24 4.64
C LEU A 122 -3.42 -8.75 3.20
N GLN A 123 -4.50 -9.03 2.47
CA GLN A 123 -4.42 -9.65 1.14
C GLN A 123 -5.01 -8.69 0.12
N HIS A 124 -4.19 -7.72 -0.28
CA HIS A 124 -4.59 -6.70 -1.24
C HIS A 124 -3.45 -6.30 -2.17
N SER A 125 -3.81 -5.89 -3.39
CA SER A 125 -2.87 -5.42 -4.39
C SER A 125 -3.55 -4.44 -5.34
N PRO A 126 -2.84 -3.37 -5.78
CA PRO A 126 -3.35 -2.47 -6.78
C PRO A 126 -3.16 -3.01 -8.20
N PHE A 127 -4.11 -2.68 -9.06
CA PHE A 127 -4.02 -2.74 -10.50
C PHE A 127 -3.82 -1.33 -11.03
N ILE A 128 -2.68 -1.06 -11.65
CA ILE A 128 -2.38 0.24 -12.26
C ILE A 128 -2.44 0.05 -13.77
N ARG A 129 -3.39 0.72 -14.43
CA ARG A 129 -3.69 0.53 -15.86
C ARG A 129 -3.92 -0.94 -16.24
N GLY A 130 -4.56 -1.71 -15.36
CA GLY A 130 -4.89 -3.12 -15.58
C GLY A 130 -3.76 -4.13 -15.29
N LEU A 131 -2.59 -3.66 -14.85
CA LEU A 131 -1.45 -4.52 -14.51
C LEU A 131 -1.27 -4.60 -12.98
N THR A 132 -0.84 -5.74 -12.45
CA THR A 132 -0.64 -6.01 -11.01
C THR A 132 0.62 -6.84 -10.77
N GLY A 133 0.90 -7.22 -9.52
CA GLY A 133 2.04 -8.06 -9.18
C GLY A 133 3.38 -7.35 -9.44
N TYR A 134 4.35 -8.05 -10.02
CA TYR A 134 5.65 -7.44 -10.36
C TYR A 134 5.57 -6.39 -11.49
N TYR A 135 4.48 -6.32 -12.27
CA TYR A 135 4.33 -5.32 -13.34
C TYR A 135 4.15 -3.88 -12.82
N ASN A 136 3.93 -3.71 -11.51
CA ASN A 136 3.94 -2.42 -10.83
C ASN A 136 5.12 -2.37 -9.88
N VAL A 137 5.90 -1.30 -9.88
CA VAL A 137 7.02 -1.15 -8.95
C VAL A 137 6.55 -0.43 -7.67
N LEU A 138 6.84 -1.01 -6.52
CA LEU A 138 6.63 -0.43 -5.20
C LEU A 138 7.97 0.02 -4.62
N LEU A 139 8.04 1.29 -4.24
CA LEU A 139 9.19 1.91 -3.61
C LEU A 139 8.82 2.45 -2.23
N ILE A 140 9.74 2.38 -1.28
CA ILE A 140 9.72 3.17 -0.04
C ILE A 140 10.89 4.12 -0.05
N ASP A 141 10.61 5.42 0.02
CA ASP A 141 11.61 6.48 -0.08
C ASP A 141 12.51 6.29 -1.31
N GLY A 142 11.99 5.78 -2.42
CA GLY A 142 12.77 5.46 -3.63
C GLY A 142 13.60 4.16 -3.57
N VAL A 143 13.61 3.43 -2.45
CA VAL A 143 14.18 2.09 -2.34
C VAL A 143 13.15 1.07 -2.83
N ARG A 144 13.55 0.22 -3.77
CA ARG A 144 12.64 -0.76 -4.38
C ARG A 144 12.37 -1.93 -3.44
N LEU A 145 11.09 -2.18 -3.15
CA LEU A 145 10.67 -3.30 -2.32
C LEU A 145 10.38 -4.56 -3.13
N ASN A 146 9.64 -4.43 -4.23
CA ASN A 146 9.24 -5.59 -5.01
C ASN A 146 10.20 -5.86 -6.20
N ASN A 147 10.61 -7.10 -6.42
CA ASN A 147 11.48 -7.54 -7.52
C ASN A 147 10.75 -8.48 -8.51
N SER A 148 11.44 -8.87 -9.59
CA SER A 148 10.90 -9.74 -10.65
C SER A 148 10.74 -11.21 -10.24
N ALA A 149 11.27 -11.63 -9.09
CA ALA A 149 11.07 -12.98 -8.56
C ALA A 149 9.68 -13.15 -7.91
N PHE A 150 8.99 -12.03 -7.62
CA PHE A 150 7.62 -12.09 -7.14
C PHE A 150 6.65 -12.60 -8.21
N ARG A 151 5.44 -12.99 -7.78
CA ARG A 151 4.39 -13.49 -8.66
C ARG A 151 3.75 -12.38 -9.51
N SER A 152 3.28 -12.74 -10.71
CA SER A 152 2.62 -11.86 -11.70
C SER A 152 1.21 -11.42 -11.29
N GLY A 153 0.61 -12.11 -10.32
CA GLY A 153 -0.74 -11.81 -9.82
C GLY A 153 -0.75 -10.85 -8.62
N PRO A 154 -1.96 -10.51 -8.13
CA PRO A 154 -2.13 -9.73 -6.91
C PRO A 154 -1.32 -10.34 -5.78
N ASN A 155 -0.38 -9.57 -5.22
CA ASN A 155 0.55 -10.07 -4.20
C ASN A 155 0.35 -9.32 -2.87
N GLN A 156 0.64 -9.99 -1.75
CA GLN A 156 0.39 -9.45 -0.41
C GLN A 156 1.47 -8.47 0.09
N TYR A 157 2.58 -8.30 -0.64
CA TYR A 157 3.66 -7.38 -0.26
C TYR A 157 3.23 -5.91 -0.15
N TRP A 158 2.09 -5.53 -0.73
CA TRP A 158 1.54 -4.19 -0.54
C TRP A 158 0.95 -4.00 0.87
N ALA A 159 0.65 -5.08 1.58
CA ALA A 159 0.16 -5.05 2.95
C ALA A 159 1.27 -4.85 3.98
N THR A 160 2.54 -5.04 3.62
CA THR A 160 3.69 -4.94 4.55
C THR A 160 4.16 -3.50 4.77
N ILE A 161 3.31 -2.51 4.50
CA ILE A 161 3.59 -1.08 4.66
C ILE A 161 2.55 -0.51 5.60
N ASP A 162 3.01 -0.08 6.77
CA ASP A 162 2.17 0.64 7.71
C ASP A 162 1.69 1.98 7.11
N PRO A 163 0.38 2.14 6.86
CA PRO A 163 -0.17 3.38 6.30
C PRO A 163 0.05 4.59 7.22
N TYR A 164 0.28 4.40 8.51
CA TYR A 164 0.47 5.50 9.44
C TYR A 164 1.88 6.12 9.41
N THR A 165 2.84 5.48 8.73
CA THR A 165 4.18 6.01 8.50
C THR A 165 4.27 6.89 7.24
N ILE A 166 3.20 6.96 6.45
CA ILE A 166 3.19 7.57 5.12
C ILE A 166 3.01 9.10 5.23
N GLY A 167 4.01 9.83 4.74
CA GLY A 167 3.94 11.29 4.59
C GLY A 167 3.35 11.69 3.23
N SER A 168 3.68 10.94 2.18
CA SER A 168 2.99 11.05 0.89
C SER A 168 3.13 9.77 0.06
N MET A 169 2.26 9.62 -0.94
CA MET A 169 2.41 8.61 -1.97
C MET A 169 2.39 9.26 -3.34
N GLU A 170 3.30 8.82 -4.20
CA GLU A 170 3.38 9.27 -5.58
C GLU A 170 3.05 8.10 -6.50
N VAL A 171 1.86 8.16 -7.11
CA VAL A 171 1.38 7.16 -8.07
C VAL A 171 1.73 7.65 -9.47
N VAL A 172 2.67 7.00 -10.12
CA VAL A 172 3.04 7.27 -11.51
C VAL A 172 2.46 6.18 -12.40
N ARG A 173 1.54 6.56 -13.30
CA ARG A 173 0.79 5.61 -14.14
C ARG A 173 1.45 5.46 -15.51
N GLY A 174 1.69 4.22 -15.91
CA GLY A 174 2.33 3.86 -17.17
C GLY A 174 3.84 3.63 -17.05
N PRO A 175 4.49 3.30 -18.19
CA PRO A 175 5.82 2.72 -18.18
C PRO A 175 6.90 3.72 -17.73
N HIS A 176 7.64 3.36 -16.69
CA HIS A 176 8.78 4.13 -16.15
C HIS A 176 10.03 3.26 -15.99
N SER A 177 10.21 2.33 -16.94
CA SER A 177 11.26 1.32 -16.86
C SER A 177 12.68 1.88 -16.91
N VAL A 178 12.87 3.05 -17.53
CA VAL A 178 14.16 3.74 -17.58
C VAL A 178 14.66 4.14 -16.18
N LEU A 179 13.75 4.54 -15.28
CA LEU A 179 14.13 4.99 -13.94
C LEU A 179 14.02 3.90 -12.87
N TYR A 180 13.14 2.92 -13.05
CA TYR A 180 12.81 1.95 -11.99
C TYR A 180 12.97 0.48 -12.40
N GLY A 181 13.48 0.22 -13.61
CA GLY A 181 13.77 -1.12 -14.13
C GLY A 181 12.66 -1.70 -15.00
N SER A 182 12.94 -2.83 -15.66
CA SER A 182 12.05 -3.47 -16.65
C SER A 182 10.62 -3.71 -16.19
N ASP A 183 10.42 -3.86 -14.89
CA ASP A 183 9.15 -4.31 -14.33
C ASP A 183 8.16 -3.15 -14.10
N ALA A 184 8.59 -1.89 -14.23
CA ALA A 184 7.73 -0.70 -14.12
C ALA A 184 6.89 -0.47 -15.40
N ILE A 185 6.11 -1.48 -15.82
CA ILE A 185 5.29 -1.43 -17.04
C ILE A 185 3.91 -0.81 -16.76
N GLY A 186 3.24 -1.26 -15.70
CA GLY A 186 1.91 -0.75 -15.29
C GLY A 186 2.00 0.59 -14.59
N GLY A 187 2.97 0.73 -13.68
CA GLY A 187 3.26 1.98 -13.01
C GLY A 187 4.28 1.84 -11.89
N THR A 188 4.47 2.93 -11.16
CA THR A 188 5.33 2.99 -10.00
C THR A 188 4.59 3.69 -8.87
N LEU A 189 4.52 3.06 -7.71
CA LEU A 189 4.11 3.69 -6.46
C LEU A 189 5.35 3.95 -5.62
N ASN A 190 5.60 5.20 -5.27
CA ASN A 190 6.61 5.56 -4.28
C ASN A 190 5.94 6.05 -3.01
N VAL A 191 6.15 5.32 -1.91
CA VAL A 191 5.71 5.71 -0.57
C VAL A 191 6.81 6.52 0.06
N VAL A 192 6.55 7.79 0.36
CA VAL A 192 7.49 8.67 1.05
C VAL A 192 7.11 8.70 2.53
N PRO A 193 7.98 8.22 3.43
CA PRO A 193 7.71 8.28 4.86
C PRO A 193 7.58 9.71 5.37
N ILE A 194 6.88 9.90 6.49
CA ILE A 194 6.88 11.17 7.22
C ILE A 194 8.33 11.54 7.57
N ARG A 195 8.66 12.82 7.41
CA ARG A 195 9.98 13.36 7.73
C ARG A 195 9.82 14.57 8.61
N ARG A 196 10.75 14.75 9.53
CA ARG A 196 10.86 15.98 10.32
C ARG A 196 11.92 16.87 9.72
N GLU A 197 11.56 18.12 9.46
CA GLU A 197 12.55 19.12 9.05
C GLU A 197 13.45 19.51 10.23
N CYS A 198 14.75 19.64 9.97
CA CYS A 198 15.71 20.16 10.96
C CYS A 198 16.19 21.55 10.52
N TRP A 199 15.55 22.60 11.01
CA TRP A 199 16.03 23.97 10.80
C TRP A 199 15.94 24.80 12.07
N GLY A 200 17.08 24.98 12.74
CA GLY A 200 17.22 25.95 13.84
C GLY A 200 18.28 25.58 14.87
N SER A 201 18.72 26.58 15.64
CA SER A 201 19.41 26.35 16.91
C SER A 201 18.37 25.99 17.97
N GLY A 202 18.42 24.79 18.52
CA GLY A 202 17.51 24.37 19.58
C GLY A 202 17.22 22.87 19.59
N TRP A 203 16.26 22.50 20.41
CA TRP A 203 15.71 21.15 20.49
C TRP A 203 14.19 21.23 20.37
N GLY A 204 13.59 20.15 19.85
CA GLY A 204 12.14 19.98 19.77
C GLY A 204 11.77 18.53 19.94
N LEU A 205 10.63 18.27 20.56
CA LEU A 205 10.07 16.93 20.74
C LEU A 205 8.55 17.05 20.60
N ASN A 206 7.98 16.25 19.70
CA ASN A 206 6.54 16.08 19.60
C ASN A 206 6.22 14.59 19.76
N GLY A 207 5.08 14.32 20.40
CA GLY A 207 4.52 12.99 20.47
C GLY A 207 3.15 12.96 19.83
N ARG A 208 2.82 11.83 19.23
CA ARG A 208 1.52 11.60 18.60
C ARG A 208 1.01 10.23 18.99
N TYR A 209 -0.25 10.18 19.37
CA TYR A 209 -1.00 8.95 19.57
C TYR A 209 -2.20 8.95 18.62
N LEU A 210 -2.42 7.84 17.93
CA LEU A 210 -3.58 7.62 17.09
C LEU A 210 -4.22 6.30 17.48
N THR A 211 -5.54 6.29 17.60
CA THR A 211 -6.33 5.06 17.71
C THR A 211 -7.44 5.08 16.68
N ARG A 212 -7.78 3.91 16.15
CA ARG A 212 -8.87 3.72 15.20
C ARG A 212 -9.56 2.40 15.49
N TYR A 213 -10.88 2.44 15.51
CA TYR A 213 -11.72 1.26 15.56
C TYR A 213 -12.59 1.19 14.30
N ALA A 214 -12.67 0.03 13.65
CA ALA A 214 -13.51 -0.20 12.49
C ALA A 214 -14.50 -1.34 12.77
N THR A 215 -15.79 -0.98 12.81
CA THR A 215 -16.88 -1.89 13.14
C THR A 215 -17.05 -3.03 12.13
N ALA A 216 -16.89 -2.75 10.85
CA ALA A 216 -17.09 -3.72 9.77
C ALA A 216 -16.02 -4.84 9.72
N GLU A 217 -14.93 -4.73 10.48
CA GLU A 217 -13.89 -5.77 10.56
C GLU A 217 -13.55 -6.05 12.04
N ASP A 218 -14.33 -5.52 12.99
CA ASP A 218 -14.02 -5.51 14.44
C ASP A 218 -12.51 -5.26 14.72
N ALA A 219 -11.96 -4.23 14.08
CA ALA A 219 -10.53 -4.03 13.97
C ALA A 219 -10.07 -2.81 14.77
N TRP A 220 -8.99 -2.98 15.53
CA TRP A 220 -8.31 -1.91 16.25
C TRP A 220 -6.98 -1.59 15.58
N ALA A 221 -6.61 -0.31 15.53
CA ALA A 221 -5.29 0.14 15.15
C ALA A 221 -4.83 1.23 16.11
N ASN A 222 -3.65 1.05 16.71
CA ASN A 222 -3.07 1.97 17.68
C ASN A 222 -1.64 2.31 17.26
N ARG A 223 -1.33 3.59 17.10
CA ARG A 223 0.02 4.07 16.82
C ARG A 223 0.48 5.04 17.88
N ILE A 224 1.70 4.84 18.37
CA ILE A 224 2.44 5.80 19.18
C ILE A 224 3.67 6.21 18.37
N GLU A 225 3.91 7.50 18.27
CA GLU A 225 5.01 8.07 17.49
C GLU A 225 5.66 9.22 18.26
N LEU A 226 6.97 9.28 18.19
CA LEU A 226 7.79 10.35 18.74
C LEU A 226 8.68 10.91 17.63
N GLU A 227 8.68 12.22 17.48
CA GLU A 227 9.55 12.93 16.57
C GLU A 227 10.27 14.05 17.30
N GLY A 228 11.47 14.38 16.87
CA GLY A 228 12.23 15.44 17.49
C GLY A 228 13.43 15.86 16.69
N HIS A 229 14.09 16.90 17.18
CA HIS A 229 15.36 17.34 16.63
C HIS A 229 16.22 17.96 17.72
N VAL A 230 17.54 17.88 17.55
CA VAL A 230 18.55 18.61 18.33
C VAL A 230 19.61 19.12 17.36
N GLY A 231 19.69 20.44 17.22
CA GLY A 231 20.61 21.08 16.28
C GLY A 231 20.37 20.61 14.84
N ARG A 232 21.31 19.81 14.31
CA ARG A 232 21.30 19.33 12.91
C ARG A 232 20.81 17.90 12.74
N LEU A 233 20.43 17.24 13.82
CA LEU A 233 19.90 15.88 13.82
C LEU A 233 18.39 15.95 14.09
N ALA A 234 17.59 15.37 13.21
CA ALA A 234 16.19 15.06 13.48
C ALA A 234 15.96 13.55 13.48
N TRP A 235 14.89 13.15 14.16
CA TRP A 235 14.43 11.78 14.19
C TRP A 235 12.91 11.72 14.23
N ILE A 236 12.41 10.59 13.76
CA ILE A 236 11.03 10.16 13.94
C ILE A 236 11.05 8.65 14.12
N GLY A 237 10.23 8.14 15.02
CA GLY A 237 10.03 6.72 15.17
C GLY A 237 8.72 6.41 15.88
N GLY A 238 8.20 5.23 15.64
CA GLY A 238 6.92 4.82 16.17
C GLY A 238 6.74 3.32 16.16
N VAL A 239 5.65 2.91 16.81
CA VAL A 239 5.15 1.55 16.79
C VAL A 239 3.65 1.59 16.51
N THR A 240 3.19 0.61 15.74
CA THR A 240 1.77 0.44 15.41
C THR A 240 1.37 -0.99 15.76
N GLN A 241 0.26 -1.15 16.49
CA GLN A 241 -0.38 -2.42 16.74
C GLN A 241 -1.75 -2.43 16.06
N LYS A 242 -2.02 -3.47 15.26
CA LYS A 242 -3.29 -3.67 14.58
C LYS A 242 -3.83 -5.06 14.90
N THR A 243 -5.12 -5.15 15.13
CA THR A 243 -5.85 -6.42 15.26
C THR A 243 -7.03 -6.39 14.32
N TYR A 244 -7.34 -7.51 13.67
CA TYR A 244 -8.48 -7.61 12.76
C TYR A 244 -9.37 -8.79 13.15
N GLY A 245 -10.63 -8.49 13.44
CA GLY A 245 -11.67 -9.48 13.58
C GLY A 245 -12.27 -9.89 12.22
N ASN A 246 -13.31 -10.71 12.30
CA ASN A 246 -14.01 -11.19 11.12
C ASN A 246 -14.77 -10.05 10.42
N ILE A 247 -14.77 -10.08 9.10
CA ILE A 247 -15.41 -9.07 8.25
C ILE A 247 -16.93 -9.21 8.33
N GLU A 248 -17.62 -8.10 8.61
CA GLU A 248 -19.07 -7.93 8.49
C GLU A 248 -19.39 -7.39 7.09
N SER A 249 -20.04 -8.20 6.26
CA SER A 249 -20.47 -7.82 4.91
C SER A 249 -21.96 -7.47 4.88
N GLY A 250 -22.48 -6.98 3.73
CA GLY A 250 -23.92 -6.78 3.55
C GLY A 250 -24.75 -8.08 3.67
N GLY A 251 -24.13 -9.24 3.48
CA GLY A 251 -24.74 -10.55 3.70
C GLY A 251 -24.53 -11.13 5.10
N GLY A 252 -23.93 -10.35 6.02
CA GLY A 252 -23.57 -10.77 7.37
C GLY A 252 -22.08 -11.07 7.53
N LYS A 253 -21.74 -11.55 8.73
CA LYS A 253 -20.37 -11.86 9.16
C LYS A 253 -19.77 -13.04 8.39
N LEU A 254 -18.58 -12.82 7.82
CA LEU A 254 -17.79 -13.83 7.12
C LEU A 254 -16.97 -14.63 8.13
N PRO A 255 -17.13 -15.97 8.21
CA PRO A 255 -16.37 -16.78 9.14
C PRO A 255 -14.88 -16.78 8.78
N ASP A 256 -14.03 -16.87 9.80
CA ASP A 256 -12.59 -17.17 9.65
C ASP A 256 -11.80 -16.13 8.83
N THR A 257 -12.28 -14.89 8.76
CA THR A 257 -11.65 -13.79 8.00
C THR A 257 -10.79 -12.85 8.86
N GLY A 258 -10.76 -13.08 10.17
CA GLY A 258 -10.00 -12.32 11.16
C GLY A 258 -9.18 -13.21 12.08
N GLY A 259 -8.88 -12.72 13.27
CA GLY A 259 -7.87 -13.32 14.17
C GLY A 259 -6.45 -12.87 13.86
N ILE A 260 -6.31 -11.81 13.06
CA ILE A 260 -5.03 -11.32 12.56
C ILE A 260 -4.45 -10.34 13.56
N ASP A 261 -3.19 -10.55 13.91
CA ASP A 261 -2.38 -9.59 14.67
C ASP A 261 -1.26 -9.04 13.78
N GLU A 262 -1.05 -7.73 13.83
CA GLU A 262 0.01 -7.06 13.09
C GLU A 262 0.72 -6.04 13.97
N PHE A 263 2.05 -6.11 13.97
CA PHE A 263 2.93 -5.18 14.66
C PHE A 263 3.89 -4.53 13.67
N ASP A 264 3.91 -3.21 13.64
CA ASP A 264 4.86 -2.43 12.87
C ASP A 264 5.74 -1.59 13.78
N ALA A 265 6.99 -1.38 13.38
CA ALA A 265 7.90 -0.43 14.00
C ALA A 265 8.71 0.32 12.94
N ASP A 266 8.96 1.60 13.17
CA ASP A 266 9.75 2.42 12.28
C ASP A 266 10.66 3.38 13.05
N LEU A 267 11.82 3.66 12.47
CA LEU A 267 12.77 4.63 12.99
C LEU A 267 13.51 5.28 11.83
N ARG A 268 13.66 6.59 11.89
CA ARG A 268 14.41 7.37 10.90
C ARG A 268 15.21 8.45 11.61
N PHE A 269 16.45 8.62 11.18
CA PHE A 269 17.33 9.71 11.56
C PHE A 269 17.76 10.46 10.30
N ASP A 270 17.67 11.79 10.35
CA ASP A 270 18.16 12.70 9.33
C ASP A 270 19.19 13.65 9.95
N TRP A 271 20.45 13.56 9.50
CA TRP A 271 21.55 14.39 9.98
C TRP A 271 22.06 15.31 8.87
N HIS A 272 21.82 16.61 9.02
CA HIS A 272 22.45 17.61 8.17
C HIS A 272 23.92 17.79 8.59
N VAL A 273 24.82 17.01 7.98
CA VAL A 273 26.27 17.09 8.24
C VAL A 273 26.76 18.52 8.06
N ASN A 274 26.29 19.20 7.01
CA ASN A 274 26.47 20.63 6.77
C ASN A 274 25.29 21.16 5.92
N ARG A 275 25.39 22.39 5.39
CA ARG A 275 24.31 23.00 4.58
C ARG A 275 24.01 22.26 3.28
N ASN A 276 24.95 21.45 2.80
CA ASN A 276 24.88 20.80 1.50
C ASN A 276 24.71 19.30 1.62
N TRP A 277 25.08 18.68 2.74
CA TRP A 277 25.11 17.23 2.89
C TRP A 277 24.16 16.78 3.99
N THR A 278 23.34 15.78 3.66
CA THR A 278 22.41 15.12 4.58
C THR A 278 22.66 13.63 4.57
N ALA A 279 22.88 13.05 5.75
CA ALA A 279 22.97 11.62 5.97
C ALA A 279 21.68 11.14 6.62
N THR A 280 21.07 10.09 6.07
CA THR A 280 19.85 9.47 6.58
C THR A 280 20.14 8.02 6.93
N VAL A 281 19.59 7.55 8.04
CA VAL A 281 19.47 6.12 8.35
C VAL A 281 18.02 5.86 8.72
N ALA A 282 17.42 4.81 8.16
CA ALA A 282 16.07 4.41 8.50
C ALA A 282 15.95 2.89 8.61
N TRP A 283 15.03 2.47 9.47
CA TRP A 283 14.63 1.09 9.68
C TRP A 283 13.10 1.02 9.70
N GLN A 284 12.56 -0.03 9.11
CA GLN A 284 11.13 -0.37 9.15
C GLN A 284 11.00 -1.87 9.34
N HIS A 285 10.09 -2.25 10.22
CA HIS A 285 9.74 -3.63 10.53
C HIS A 285 8.23 -3.80 10.50
N VAL A 286 7.80 -4.96 10.03
CA VAL A 286 6.41 -5.42 10.11
C VAL A 286 6.41 -6.91 10.38
N ASP A 287 5.51 -7.32 11.27
CA ASP A 287 5.22 -8.70 11.62
C ASP A 287 3.71 -8.90 11.56
N GLN A 288 3.26 -9.80 10.71
CA GLN A 288 1.87 -10.15 10.49
C GLN A 288 1.70 -11.63 10.81
N SER A 289 0.87 -11.94 11.80
CA SER A 289 0.61 -13.31 12.25
C SER A 289 -0.87 -13.67 12.15
N ASP A 290 -1.12 -14.97 12.03
CA ASP A 290 -2.46 -15.55 12.01
C ASP A 290 -3.32 -14.97 10.89
N ALA A 291 -2.75 -14.77 9.69
CA ALA A 291 -3.48 -14.17 8.57
C ALA A 291 -4.18 -15.23 7.70
N PRO A 292 -5.50 -15.44 7.84
CA PRO A 292 -6.19 -16.51 7.14
C PRO A 292 -6.35 -16.22 5.65
N ARG A 293 -6.27 -17.29 4.86
CA ARG A 293 -6.50 -17.34 3.41
C ARG A 293 -7.78 -18.11 3.12
N THR A 294 -8.90 -17.50 3.50
CA THR A 294 -10.23 -18.12 3.46
C THR A 294 -10.68 -18.60 2.10
N GLU A 295 -10.16 -18.04 1.00
CA GLU A 295 -10.54 -18.47 -0.34
C GLU A 295 -10.10 -19.89 -0.70
N GLN A 296 -9.25 -20.51 0.14
CA GLN A 296 -8.75 -21.88 -0.02
C GLN A 296 -9.32 -22.83 1.03
N THR A 297 -10.10 -22.31 2.00
CA THR A 297 -10.63 -23.11 3.10
C THR A 297 -12.09 -23.49 2.89
N VAL A 298 -12.57 -24.43 3.72
CA VAL A 298 -13.98 -24.81 3.80
C VAL A 298 -14.91 -23.65 4.23
N ASN A 299 -14.34 -22.57 4.77
CA ASN A 299 -15.05 -21.38 5.20
C ASN A 299 -15.27 -20.37 4.06
N ALA A 300 -14.76 -20.64 2.84
CA ALA A 300 -14.96 -19.77 1.69
C ALA A 300 -16.45 -19.61 1.35
N VAL A 301 -16.89 -18.37 1.13
CA VAL A 301 -18.23 -18.10 0.60
C VAL A 301 -18.17 -18.17 -0.93
N PRO A 302 -18.91 -19.10 -1.58
CA PRO A 302 -18.88 -19.24 -3.03
C PRO A 302 -19.56 -18.05 -3.73
N PHE A 303 -19.08 -17.70 -4.92
CA PHE A 303 -19.61 -16.60 -5.73
C PHE A 303 -19.61 -16.99 -7.21
N ARG A 304 -20.76 -16.84 -7.89
CA ARG A 304 -20.91 -17.05 -9.34
C ARG A 304 -20.25 -18.34 -9.87
N GLY A 305 -20.49 -19.47 -9.19
CA GLY A 305 -19.99 -20.78 -9.61
C GLY A 305 -18.55 -21.09 -9.19
N THR A 306 -17.91 -20.27 -8.34
CA THR A 306 -16.65 -20.67 -7.70
C THR A 306 -16.88 -21.83 -6.73
N ALA A 307 -15.93 -22.76 -6.71
CA ALA A 307 -15.91 -23.82 -5.72
C ALA A 307 -15.40 -23.30 -4.37
N VAL A 308 -15.91 -23.88 -3.29
CA VAL A 308 -15.36 -23.70 -1.94
C VAL A 308 -14.03 -24.45 -1.86
N GLY A 309 -13.09 -23.93 -1.07
CA GLY A 309 -11.82 -24.60 -0.80
C GLY A 309 -11.99 -25.90 -0.01
N SER A 310 -10.92 -26.70 0.06
CA SER A 310 -10.90 -27.99 0.75
C SER A 310 -10.04 -28.00 2.01
N GLU A 311 -9.23 -26.96 2.24
CA GLU A 311 -8.36 -26.86 3.41
C GLU A 311 -9.20 -26.51 4.65
N LEU A 312 -8.90 -27.12 5.79
CA LEU A 312 -9.57 -26.81 7.07
C LEU A 312 -9.06 -25.49 7.66
N GLN A 313 -7.79 -25.18 7.41
CA GLN A 313 -7.11 -23.96 7.85
C GLN A 313 -5.99 -23.66 6.87
N ARG A 314 -5.76 -22.37 6.61
CA ARG A 314 -4.64 -21.91 5.81
C ARG A 314 -4.29 -20.50 6.25
N ASP A 315 -3.17 -20.38 6.95
CA ASP A 315 -2.68 -19.10 7.44
C ASP A 315 -1.39 -18.74 6.71
N PHE A 316 -1.18 -17.44 6.59
CA PHE A 316 -0.06 -16.87 5.86
C PHE A 316 0.56 -15.74 6.68
N ASP A 317 1.65 -16.06 7.36
CA ASP A 317 2.37 -15.14 8.21
C ASP A 317 3.49 -14.49 7.41
N GLN A 318 3.75 -13.23 7.69
CA GLN A 318 4.67 -12.42 6.90
C GLN A 318 5.45 -11.46 7.78
N LYS A 319 6.78 -11.46 7.63
CA LYS A 319 7.68 -10.51 8.29
C LYS A 319 8.55 -9.82 7.28
N ARG A 320 8.84 -8.55 7.53
CA ARG A 320 9.73 -7.78 6.65
C ARG A 320 10.51 -6.76 7.45
N ASP A 321 11.82 -6.76 7.25
CA ASP A 321 12.72 -5.72 7.68
C ASP A 321 13.28 -4.97 6.46
N LEU A 322 13.38 -3.65 6.59
CA LEU A 322 14.11 -2.79 5.67
C LEU A 322 14.98 -1.85 6.48
N VAL A 323 16.28 -1.88 6.21
CA VAL A 323 17.24 -0.89 6.67
C VAL A 323 17.81 -0.18 5.45
N TYR A 324 17.87 1.15 5.46
CA TYR A 324 18.64 1.87 4.46
C TYR A 324 19.42 3.04 5.05
N ALA A 325 20.61 3.26 4.49
CA ALA A 325 21.43 4.43 4.73
C ALA A 325 21.56 5.23 3.43
N ARG A 326 21.35 6.53 3.51
CA ARG A 326 21.45 7.45 2.38
C ARG A 326 22.39 8.60 2.69
N LEU A 327 23.24 8.93 1.73
CA LEU A 327 24.01 10.17 1.74
C LEU A 327 23.56 11.01 0.55
N ALA A 328 22.98 12.17 0.81
CA ALA A 328 22.50 13.11 -0.19
C ALA A 328 23.30 14.42 -0.14
N PHE A 329 23.52 15.01 -1.31
CA PHE A 329 24.09 16.34 -1.42
C PHE A 329 23.22 17.27 -2.27
N GLU A 330 23.23 18.55 -1.92
CA GLU A 330 22.65 19.64 -2.68
C GLU A 330 23.65 20.81 -2.70
N ALA A 331 24.06 21.20 -3.91
CA ALA A 331 25.08 22.21 -4.13
C ALA A 331 24.46 23.51 -4.64
N CYS A 332 24.83 24.63 -4.04
CA CYS A 332 24.47 25.96 -4.53
C CYS A 332 25.39 26.40 -5.69
N GLY A 333 24.82 27.02 -6.72
CA GLY A 333 25.59 27.72 -7.78
C GLY A 333 25.82 26.94 -9.09
N CYS A 334 26.95 27.21 -9.74
CA CYS A 334 27.29 26.74 -11.09
C CYS A 334 28.00 25.38 -11.14
N ALA A 335 27.94 24.59 -10.07
CA ALA A 335 28.52 23.25 -10.06
C ALA A 335 27.85 22.37 -11.14
N PRO A 336 28.62 21.50 -11.84
CA PRO A 336 28.07 20.65 -12.91
C PRO A 336 27.02 19.66 -12.37
N PHE A 337 27.10 19.28 -11.09
CA PHE A 337 26.08 18.50 -10.39
C PHE A 337 25.47 19.33 -9.26
N ARG A 338 24.17 19.61 -9.36
CA ARG A 338 23.43 20.39 -8.35
C ARG A 338 22.91 19.56 -7.19
N ARG A 339 22.64 18.28 -7.41
CA ARG A 339 22.15 17.37 -6.38
C ARG A 339 22.46 15.93 -6.73
N GLY A 340 22.51 15.07 -5.73
CA GLY A 340 22.63 13.64 -5.90
C GLY A 340 22.52 12.91 -4.58
N HIS A 341 22.33 11.60 -4.64
CA HIS A 341 22.38 10.76 -3.46
C HIS A 341 22.86 9.36 -3.81
N VAL A 342 23.40 8.68 -2.79
CA VAL A 342 23.68 7.26 -2.80
C VAL A 342 22.86 6.62 -1.69
N THR A 343 22.25 5.48 -1.94
CA THR A 343 21.49 4.72 -0.93
C THR A 343 21.97 3.28 -0.94
N LEU A 344 22.31 2.78 0.24
CA LEU A 344 22.55 1.36 0.51
C LEU A 344 21.36 0.86 1.30
N SER A 345 20.76 -0.25 0.87
CA SER A 345 19.65 -0.87 1.57
C SER A 345 19.89 -2.36 1.81
N TRP A 346 19.35 -2.86 2.90
CA TRP A 346 19.27 -4.26 3.25
C TRP A 346 17.81 -4.58 3.54
N HIS A 347 17.35 -5.70 3.00
CA HIS A 347 15.98 -6.17 3.08
C HIS A 347 16.04 -7.61 3.54
N ASP A 348 15.15 -7.97 4.44
CA ASP A 348 14.92 -9.34 4.85
C ASP A 348 13.42 -9.59 4.85
N HIS A 349 13.01 -10.66 4.21
CA HIS A 349 11.61 -11.00 4.08
C HIS A 349 11.37 -12.46 4.38
N HIS A 350 10.52 -12.71 5.37
CA HIS A 350 10.15 -14.06 5.79
C HIS A 350 8.66 -14.28 5.53
N GLU A 351 8.35 -15.39 4.88
CA GLU A 351 6.98 -15.85 4.69
C GLU A 351 6.84 -17.25 5.32
N GLU A 352 5.83 -17.43 6.16
CA GLU A 352 5.45 -18.73 6.68
C GLU A 352 4.00 -19.06 6.28
N ARG A 353 3.76 -20.31 5.94
CA ARG A 353 2.43 -20.82 5.62
C ARG A 353 2.20 -22.10 6.37
N ASP A 354 1.15 -22.09 7.17
CA ASP A 354 0.59 -23.24 7.86
C ASP A 354 -0.72 -23.62 7.19
N ARG A 355 -0.88 -24.91 6.86
CA ARG A 355 -2.12 -25.43 6.29
C ARG A 355 -2.53 -26.74 6.93
N ILE A 356 -3.82 -26.89 7.16
CA ILE A 356 -4.44 -28.15 7.56
C ILE A 356 -5.35 -28.60 6.43
N ARG A 357 -5.05 -29.76 5.83
CA ARG A 357 -5.81 -30.32 4.70
C ARG A 357 -7.00 -31.18 5.17
N THR A 358 -7.91 -31.46 4.24
CA THR A 358 -8.97 -32.46 4.44
C THR A 358 -8.32 -33.81 4.80
N GLY A 359 -8.63 -34.33 5.99
CA GLY A 359 -7.98 -35.52 6.57
C GLY A 359 -7.01 -35.23 7.73
N GLY A 360 -6.85 -33.97 8.15
CA GLY A 360 -6.11 -33.59 9.35
C GLY A 360 -4.59 -33.50 9.19
N ARG A 361 -4.08 -33.67 7.97
CA ARG A 361 -2.66 -33.47 7.67
C ARG A 361 -2.30 -31.98 7.75
N ARG A 362 -1.32 -31.64 8.60
CA ARG A 362 -0.74 -30.30 8.73
C ARG A 362 0.57 -30.23 7.94
N ASP A 363 0.75 -29.19 7.13
CA ASP A 363 2.00 -28.93 6.42
C ASP A 363 2.45 -27.50 6.73
N PHE A 364 3.73 -27.34 7.06
CA PHE A 364 4.40 -26.04 7.22
C PHE A 364 5.34 -25.82 6.03
N SER A 365 5.36 -24.59 5.51
CA SER A 365 6.27 -24.19 4.44
C SER A 365 6.61 -22.72 4.58
N GLY A 366 7.85 -22.31 4.31
CA GLY A 366 8.25 -20.92 4.31
C GLY A 366 9.29 -20.59 3.25
N PHE A 367 9.55 -19.30 3.06
CA PHE A 367 10.56 -18.80 2.13
C PHE A 367 11.20 -17.52 2.70
N ASP A 368 12.53 -17.40 2.55
CA ASP A 368 13.33 -16.25 2.95
C ASP A 368 13.88 -15.54 1.70
N LEU A 369 13.57 -14.24 1.53
CA LEU A 369 14.01 -13.40 0.39
C LEU A 369 14.99 -12.30 0.81
#